data_AF-W4URG8-F1
#
_entry.id   AF-W4URG8-F1
#
_cell.length_a   1.000
_cell.length_b   1.000
_cell.length_c   1.000
_cell.angle_alpha   90.00
_cell.angle_beta   90.00
_cell.angle_gamma   90.00
#
_symmetry.space_group_name_H-M   'P 1'
#
loop_
_entity.id
_entity.type
_entity.pdbx_description
1 polymer ?
#
loop_
_entity_poly.entity_id
_entity_poly.type
_entity_poly.pdbx_seq_one_letter_code
_entity_poly.pdbx_strand_id
1 'polypeptide(L)' 'MDICVSDSGIGIPQQDIPYIFQRFYQSPHTGIKKEGTGIGLYLVKTYTELHGGT' A
#
# COMPACT_ATOMS: atom_id res chain seq x y z
N MET A 1 7.36 17.12 9.17
CA MET A 1 7.03 17.48 7.78
C MET A 1 6.15 16.38 7.29
N ASP A 2 4.95 16.72 6.86
CA ASP A 2 3.93 15.72 6.54
C ASP A 2 3.67 15.76 5.03
N ILE A 3 3.63 14.57 4.43
CA ILE A 3 3.36 14.39 3.00
C ILE A 3 2.12 13.52 2.89
N CYS A 4 1.11 14.03 2.17
CA CYS A 4 -0.13 13.32 1.91
C CYS A 4 -0.33 13.16 0.41
N VAL A 5 -0.81 11.97 0.01
CA VAL A 5 -1.16 11.64 -1.37
C VAL A 5 -2.62 11.18 -1.39
N SER A 6 -3.38 11.65 -2.37
CA SER A 6 -4.77 11.27 -2.59
C SER A 6 -4.97 10.96 -4.07
N ASP A 7 -5.76 9.92 -4.33
CA ASP A 7 -6.25 9.56 -5.65
C ASP A 7 -7.79 9.50 -5.66
N SER A 8 -8.38 9.45 -6.85
CA SER A 8 -9.83 9.35 -7.08
C SER A 8 -10.27 7.96 -7.57
N GLY A 9 -9.48 6.93 -7.27
CA GLY A 9 -9.75 5.54 -7.65
C GLY A 9 -10.84 4.88 -6.80
N ILE A 10 -10.97 3.56 -6.96
CA ILE A 10 -11.98 2.76 -6.26
C ILE A 10 -11.78 2.66 -4.73
N GLY A 11 -10.64 3.15 -4.23
CA GLY A 11 -10.25 3.05 -2.83
C GLY A 11 -9.75 1.66 -2.43
N ILE A 12 -9.57 1.46 -1.12
CA ILE A 12 -9.08 0.22 -0.52
C ILE A 12 -10.20 -0.38 0.33
N PRO A 13 -10.57 -1.66 0.14
CA PRO A 13 -11.53 -2.34 1.01
C PRO A 13 -11.05 -2.32 2.46
N GLN A 14 -11.96 -2.04 3.41
CA GLN A 14 -11.58 -1.82 4.80
C GLN A 14 -10.88 -3.02 5.47
N GLN A 15 -11.26 -4.23 5.07
CA GLN A 15 -10.62 -5.48 5.51
C GLN A 15 -9.18 -5.65 5.02
N ASP A 16 -8.80 -4.96 3.95
CA ASP A 16 -7.46 -5.08 3.35
C ASP A 16 -6.48 -4.06 3.94
N ILE A 17 -6.97 -2.97 4.55
CA ILE A 17 -6.18 -1.89 5.16
C ILE A 17 -5.06 -2.40 6.10
N PRO A 18 -5.29 -3.37 7.00
CA PRO A 18 -4.24 -3.87 7.89
C PRO A 18 -3.06 -4.55 7.17
N TYR A 19 -3.25 -4.93 5.91
CA TYR A 19 -2.33 -5.77 5.15
C TYR A 19 -1.62 -5.04 4.02
N ILE A 20 -2.00 -3.80 3.67
CA ILE A 20 -1.47 -3.09 2.49
C ILE A 20 0.05 -2.84 2.53
N PHE A 21 0.65 -2.84 3.73
CA PHE A 21 2.09 -2.72 3.92
C PHE A 21 2.80 -4.07 4.08
N GLN A 22 2.10 -5.20 3.97
CA GLN A 22 2.72 -6.51 4.00
C GLN A 22 3.40 -6.82 2.66
N ARG A 23 4.58 -7.43 2.74
CA ARG A 23 5.34 -7.83 1.56
C ARG A 23 4.57 -8.88 0.76
N PHE A 24 4.43 -8.66 -0.55
CA PHE A 24 3.71 -9.51 -1.50
C PHE A 24 2.18 -9.51 -1.34
N TYR A 25 1.62 -8.69 -0.45
CA TYR A 25 0.18 -8.60 -0.30
C TYR A 25 -0.45 -7.91 -1.51
N GLN A 26 -1.50 -8.53 -2.05
CA GLN A 26 -2.32 -7.98 -3.13
C GLN A 26 -3.78 -8.30 -2.83
N SER A 27 -4.58 -7.25 -2.67
CA SER A 27 -6.02 -7.38 -2.38
C SER A 27 -6.69 -8.30 -3.41
N PRO A 28 -7.41 -9.35 -2.98
CA PRO A 28 -8.19 -10.20 -3.90
C PRO A 28 -9.52 -9.53 -4.32
N HIS A 29 -9.87 -8.39 -3.71
CA HIS A 29 -11.18 -7.74 -3.84
C HIS A 29 -11.21 -6.61 -4.87
N THR A 30 -10.11 -6.37 -5.60
CA THR A 30 -10.01 -5.23 -6.54
C THR A 30 -10.74 -5.45 -7.86
N GLY A 31 -11.17 -6.68 -8.17
CA GLY A 31 -11.85 -7.03 -9.42
C GLY A 31 -11.01 -6.85 -10.70
N ILE A 32 -9.77 -6.36 -10.57
CA ILE A 32 -8.83 -6.07 -11.63
C ILE A 32 -7.78 -7.19 -11.67
N LYS A 33 -7.31 -7.52 -12.88
CA LYS A 33 -6.22 -8.47 -13.07
C LYS A 33 -5.01 -8.00 -12.25
N LYS A 34 -4.52 -8.86 -11.36
CA LYS A 34 -3.39 -8.56 -10.48
C LYS A 34 -2.12 -8.33 -11.30
N GLU A 35 -1.72 -7.07 -11.44
CA GLU A 35 -0.44 -6.67 -12.01
C GLU A 35 0.53 -6.23 -10.92
N GLY A 36 1.82 -6.56 -11.09
CA GLY A 36 2.86 -6.28 -10.11
C GLY A 36 3.00 -7.35 -9.01
N THR A 37 3.92 -7.10 -8.08
CA THR A 37 4.37 -8.08 -7.08
C THR A 37 3.85 -7.84 -5.68
N GLY A 38 3.19 -6.69 -5.42
CA GLY A 38 2.74 -6.32 -4.07
C GLY A 38 3.88 -5.90 -3.13
N ILE A 39 4.97 -5.34 -3.67
CA ILE A 39 6.13 -4.90 -2.85
C ILE A 39 6.20 -3.38 -2.63
N GLY A 40 5.47 -2.58 -3.42
CA GLY A 40 5.62 -1.12 -3.45
C GLY A 40 5.40 -0.45 -2.10
N LEU A 41 4.22 -0.67 -1.49
CA LEU A 41 3.89 -0.06 -0.19
C LEU A 41 4.79 -0.57 0.95
N TYR A 42 5.15 -1.85 0.96
CA TYR A 42 6.12 -2.39 1.91
C TYR A 42 7.47 -1.66 1.84
N LEU A 43 7.99 -1.43 0.62
CA LEU A 43 9.23 -0.68 0.41
C LEU A 43 9.09 0.76 0.87
N VAL A 44 7.99 1.44 0.52
CA VAL A 44 7.72 2.82 0.96
C VAL A 44 7.78 2.92 2.48
N LYS A 45 7.05 2.07 3.20
CA LYS A 45 7.09 2.04 4.67
C LYS A 45 8.50 1.79 5.20
N THR A 46 9.18 0.77 4.68
CA THR A 46 10.55 0.42 5.10
C THR A 46 11.52 1.58 4.91
N TYR A 47 11.48 2.26 3.76
CA TYR A 47 12.35 3.39 3.49
C TYR A 47 11.98 4.61 4.35
N THR A 48 10.68 4.91 4.53
CA THR A 48 10.24 5.99 5.42
C THR A 48 10.76 5.77 6.84
N GLU A 49 10.61 4.57 7.39
CA GLU A 49 11.10 4.20 8.72
C GLU A 49 12.64 4.28 8.81
N LEU A 50 13.37 3.82 7.78
CA LEU A 50 14.83 3.94 7.72
C LEU A 50 15.33 5.40 7.73
N HIS A 51 14.52 6.34 7.24
CA HIS A 51 14.82 7.77 7.30
C HIS A 51 14.28 8.44 8.58
N GLY A 52 13.72 7.67 9.54
CA GLY A 52 13.17 8.18 10.80
C GLY A 52 11.78 8.82 10.69
N GLY A 53 11.07 8.59 9.58
CA GLY A 53 9.70 9.04 9.37
C GLY A 53 8.64 8.03 9.85
N THR A 54 7.37 8.40 9.65
CA THR A 54 6.18 7.58 9.95
C THR A 54 5.19 7.60 8.79
#